data_AF-A0A317K0T9-F1
#
_entry.id   AF-A0A317K0T9-F1
#
_cell.length_a   1.000
_cell.length_b   1.000
_cell.length_c   1.000
_cell.angle_alpha   90.00
_cell.angle_beta   90.00
_cell.angle_gamma   90.00
#
_symmetry.space_group_name_H-M   'P 1'
#
loop_
_entity.id
_entity.type
_entity.pdbx_description
1 polymer ?
#
loop_
_entity_poly.entity_id
_entity_poly.type
_entity_poly.pdbx_seq_one_letter_code
_entity_poly.pdbx_strand_id
1 'polypeptide(L)' 'MSHHEQPHEKIPALGQPPEGVDTLPEPDFANEHDKTAVDRDVITGADEDEREPERSRGWAGQNHGTTPT' A
#
# COMPACT_ATOMS: atom_id res chain seq x y z
N MET A 1 32.81 33.86 7.12
CA MET A 1 31.75 32.88 7.40
C MET A 1 32.38 31.50 7.27
N SER A 2 32.76 30.86 8.38
CA SER A 2 33.33 29.51 8.34
C SER A 2 32.16 28.53 8.38
N HIS A 3 31.90 27.83 7.27
CA HIS A 3 30.92 26.74 7.27
C HIS A 3 31.50 25.59 8.09
N HIS A 4 30.96 25.35 9.28
CA HIS A 4 31.15 24.09 9.98
C HIS A 4 30.26 23.05 9.30
N GLU A 5 30.82 22.33 8.33
CA GLU A 5 30.27 21.04 7.91
C GLU A 5 30.49 20.08 9.08
N GLN A 6 29.44 19.88 9.88
CA GLN A 6 29.43 18.82 10.86
C GLN A 6 29.42 17.49 10.10
N PRO A 7 30.35 16.56 10.37
CA PRO A 7 30.33 15.25 9.75
C PRO A 7 29.07 14.53 10.26
N HIS A 8 28.02 14.51 9.45
CA HIS A 8 26.84 13.70 9.74
C HIS A 8 27.29 12.24 9.71
N GLU A 9 27.15 11.53 10.82
CA GLU A 9 27.28 10.08 10.83
C GLU A 9 26.29 9.51 9.81
N LYS A 10 26.77 8.62 8.93
CA LYS A 10 25.94 7.95 7.92
C LYS A 10 25.08 6.89 8.61
N ILE A 11 24.13 7.32 9.43
CA ILE A 11 23.15 6.43 10.05
C ILE A 11 22.10 6.10 8.97
N PRO A 12 21.91 4.83 8.61
CA PRO A 12 20.88 4.44 7.65
C PRO A 12 19.50 4.87 8.13
N ALA A 13 18.61 5.18 7.18
CA ALA A 13 17.22 5.46 7.52
C ALA A 13 16.56 4.22 8.14
N LEU A 14 15.64 4.43 9.08
CA LEU A 14 14.87 3.34 9.67
C LEU A 14 14.07 2.63 8.56
N GLY A 15 14.26 1.31 8.43
CA GLY A 15 13.62 0.51 7.38
C GLY A 15 14.33 0.54 6.03
N GLN A 16 15.46 1.24 5.90
CA GLN A 16 16.32 1.09 4.73
C GLN A 16 16.89 -0.33 4.71
N PRO A 17 16.65 -1.12 3.64
CA PRO A 17 17.26 -2.43 3.52
C PRO A 17 18.79 -2.29 3.52
N PRO A 18 19.52 -3.27 4.05
CA PRO A 18 20.98 -3.25 4.00
C PRO A 18 21.43 -3.15 2.54
N GLU A 19 22.51 -2.40 2.31
CA GLU A 19 23.12 -2.31 0.99
C GLU A 19 23.53 -3.72 0.51
N GLY A 20 23.15 -4.09 -0.71
CA GLY A 20 23.39 -5.42 -1.25
C GLY A 20 22.54 -5.70 -2.48
N VAL A 21 22.91 -6.73 -3.24
CA VAL A 21 22.07 -7.27 -4.31
C VAL A 21 20.93 -8.04 -3.64
N ASP A 22 19.69 -7.77 -4.07
CA ASP A 22 18.57 -8.59 -3.63
C ASP A 22 18.84 -10.05 -4.01
N THR A 23 18.87 -10.92 -3.01
CA THR A 23 19.11 -12.36 -3.21
C THR A 23 17.81 -13.14 -3.32
N LEU A 24 16.68 -12.46 -3.10
CA LEU A 24 15.38 -13.06 -3.33
C LEU A 24 15.19 -13.28 -4.84
N PRO A 25 14.53 -14.39 -5.23
CA PRO A 25 14.17 -14.59 -6.62
C PRO A 25 13.28 -13.44 -7.09
N GLU A 26 13.42 -13.08 -8.36
CA GLU A 26 12.52 -12.10 -8.98
C GLU A 26 11.07 -12.54 -8.76
N PRO A 27 10.20 -11.67 -8.19
CA PRO A 27 8.80 -12.01 -8.01
C PRO A 27 8.14 -12.22 -9.37
N ASP A 28 7.38 -13.30 -9.50
CA ASP A 28 6.56 -13.59 -10.68
C ASP A 28 5.26 -12.76 -10.64
N PHE A 29 5.42 -11.43 -10.72
CA PHE A 29 4.31 -10.47 -10.65
C PHE A 29 3.25 -10.74 -11.74
N ALA A 30 3.66 -11.32 -12.88
CA ALA A 30 2.75 -11.62 -13.98
C ALA A 30 1.73 -12.71 -13.59
N ASN A 31 2.16 -13.73 -12.85
CA ASN A 31 1.32 -14.87 -12.46
C ASN A 31 0.69 -14.69 -11.07
N GLU A 32 1.25 -13.83 -10.24
CA GLU A 32 0.70 -13.52 -8.91
C GLU A 32 -0.68 -12.85 -9.03
N HIS A 33 -0.88 -12.00 -10.04
CA HIS A 33 -2.17 -11.35 -10.28
C HIS A 33 -3.28 -12.38 -10.46
N ASP A 34 -3.10 -13.39 -11.31
CA ASP A 34 -4.15 -14.38 -11.55
C ASP A 34 -4.42 -15.29 -10.33
N LYS A 35 -3.42 -15.50 -9.47
CA LYS A 35 -3.55 -16.31 -8.24
C LYS A 35 -4.19 -15.56 -7.07
N THR A 36 -4.04 -14.24 -7.04
CA THR A 36 -4.46 -13.40 -5.91
C THR A 36 -5.59 -12.45 -6.29
N ALA A 37 -5.96 -12.39 -7.57
CA ALA A 37 -7.08 -11.62 -8.04
C ALA A 37 -8.36 -12.07 -7.34
N VAL A 38 -9.16 -11.08 -7.03
CA VAL A 38 -10.53 -11.27 -6.58
C VAL A 38 -11.30 -11.96 -7.70
N ASP A 39 -12.22 -12.85 -7.33
CA ASP A 39 -13.08 -13.56 -8.29
C ASP A 39 -13.77 -12.56 -9.24
N ARG A 40 -13.90 -12.93 -10.50
CA ARG A 40 -14.52 -12.08 -11.51
C ARG A 40 -15.98 -11.80 -11.18
N ASP A 41 -16.70 -12.75 -10.59
CA ASP A 41 -18.10 -12.57 -10.22
C ASP A 41 -18.24 -11.53 -9.10
N VAL A 42 -17.27 -11.48 -8.20
CA VAL A 42 -17.16 -10.44 -7.17
C VAL A 42 -16.89 -9.07 -7.78
N ILE A 43 -16.03 -8.99 -8.80
CA ILE A 43 -15.67 -7.75 -9.50
C ILE A 43 -16.84 -7.23 -10.36
N THR A 44 -17.57 -8.13 -11.03
CA THR A 44 -18.69 -7.77 -11.91
C THR A 44 -20.00 -7.57 -11.14
N GLY A 45 -20.05 -7.95 -9.86
CA GLY A 45 -21.27 -7.95 -9.06
C GLY A 45 -22.24 -9.07 -9.44
N ALA A 46 -21.77 -10.10 -10.15
CA ALA A 46 -22.61 -11.23 -10.56
C ALA A 46 -23.06 -12.10 -9.38
N ASP A 47 -22.36 -12.04 -8.25
CA ASP A 47 -22.65 -12.74 -7.00
C ASP A 47 -23.25 -11.81 -5.91
N GLU A 48 -23.74 -10.62 -6.28
CA GLU A 48 -24.35 -9.66 -5.33
C GLU A 48 -25.51 -10.26 -4.52
N ASP A 49 -26.29 -11.15 -5.13
CA ASP A 49 -27.42 -11.83 -4.48
C ASP A 49 -26.99 -12.98 -3.55
N GLU A 50 -25.74 -13.45 -3.67
CA GLU A 50 -25.19 -14.56 -2.89
C GLU A 50 -24.32 -14.08 -1.72
N ARG A 51 -23.70 -12.90 -1.85
CA ARG A 51 -22.83 -12.32 -0.81
C ARG A 51 -23.60 -11.55 0.25
N GLU A 52 -23.03 -11.54 1.45
CA GLU A 52 -23.49 -10.66 2.52
C GLU A 52 -23.36 -9.18 2.11
N PRO A 53 -24.30 -8.31 2.50
CA PRO A 53 -24.26 -6.89 2.16
C PRO A 53 -22.96 -6.23 2.64
N GLU A 54 -22.27 -5.54 1.74
CA GLU A 54 -21.08 -4.79 2.11
C GLU A 54 -21.45 -3.69 3.11
N ARG A 55 -20.76 -3.65 4.26
CA ARG A 55 -20.91 -2.52 5.17
C ARG A 55 -20.41 -1.26 4.49
N SER A 56 -21.04 -0.14 4.82
CA SER A 56 -20.58 1.17 4.36
C SER A 56 -19.07 1.31 4.62
N ARG A 57 -18.32 1.47 3.53
CA ARG A 57 -16.90 1.78 3.54
C ARG A 57 -16.74 3.21 4.04
N GLY A 58 -16.82 3.37 5.36
CA GLY A 58 -16.58 4.62 6.04
C GLY A 58 -15.39 4.48 6.95
N TRP A 59 -14.26 5.07 6.58
CA TRP A 59 -13.38 5.57 7.63
C TRP A 59 -14.16 6.66 8.37
N ALA A 60 -14.00 6.78 9.69
CA ALA A 60 -14.69 7.75 10.52
C ALA A 60 -14.67 9.21 9.99
N GLY A 61 -13.76 9.57 9.07
CA GLY A 61 -13.71 10.88 8.41
C GLY A 61 -14.53 11.04 7.12
N GLN A 62 -15.10 9.98 6.55
CA GLN A 62 -15.65 10.02 5.18
C GLN A 62 -16.95 10.84 5.05
N ASN A 63 -17.67 11.05 6.16
CA ASN A 63 -18.87 11.90 6.20
C ASN A 63 -18.61 13.29 6.79
N HIS A 64 -17.38 13.59 7.23
CA HIS A 64 -17.02 14.92 7.70
C HIS A 64 -16.51 15.74 6.52
N GLY A 65 -17.45 16.14 5.66
CA GLY A 65 -17.24 17.30 4.81
C GLY A 65 -16.87 18.47 5.70
N THR A 66 -15.63 18.94 5.63
CA THR A 66 -15.26 20.21 6.23
C THR A 66 -15.99 21.28 5.42
N THR A 67 -17.14 21.74 5.91
CA THR A 67 -17.73 22.98 5.42
C THR A 67 -16.71 24.08 5.69
N PRO A 68 -16.08 24.68 4.66
CA PRO A 68 -15.21 25.82 4.89
C PRO A 68 -16.09 26.99 5.34
N THR A 69 -15.78 27.54 6.52
CA THR A 69 -16.30 28.86 6.93
C THR A 69 -15.45 29.94 6.29
#